data_AF-A0A6V7LH45-F1
#
_entry.id   AF-A0A6V7LH45-F1
#
_cell.length_a   1.000
_cell.length_b   1.000
_cell.length_c   1.000
_cell.angle_alpha   90.00
_cell.angle_beta   90.00
_cell.angle_gamma   90.00
#
_symmetry.space_group_name_H-M   'P 1'
#
loop_
_entity.id
_entity.type
_entity.pdbx_description
1 polymer ?
#
loop_
_entity_poly.entity_id
_entity_poly.type
_entity_poly.pdbx_seq_one_letter_code
_entity_poly.pdbx_strand_id
1 'polypeptide(L)' 'VLVDGPKSGIPRGQMRLSQLHLTKFRLRFPYTGATRVVRKAWEKAELDEKWSQTMWARKVEAKKK' A
#
# COMPACT_ATOMS: atom_id res chain seq x y z
N VAL A 1 -2.67 0.29 14.12
CA VAL A 1 -1.58 -0.38 13.38
C VAL A 1 -0.62 0.66 12.82
N LEU A 2 0.67 0.34 12.74
CA LEU A 2 1.66 1.21 12.10
C LEU A 2 1.59 1.01 10.58
N VAL A 3 1.37 2.09 9.84
CA VAL A 3 1.22 2.10 8.38
C VAL A 3 2.32 2.98 7.80
N ASP A 4 2.87 2.57 6.66
CA ASP A 4 3.89 3.31 5.91
C ASP A 4 3.58 3.17 4.40
N GLY A 5 3.46 4.30 3.70
CA GLY A 5 3.13 4.35 2.27
C GLY A 5 4.18 5.12 1.48
N PRO A 6 5.40 4.59 1.32
CA PRO A 6 6.57 5.34 0.83
C PRO A 6 6.46 5.85 -0.61
N LYS A 7 5.61 5.23 -1.43
CA LYS A 7 5.38 5.60 -2.85
C LYS A 7 4.03 6.29 -3.07
N SER A 8 3.08 6.12 -2.15
CA SER A 8 1.76 6.76 -2.17
C SER A 8 1.73 8.12 -1.46
N GLY A 9 2.88 8.62 -0.97
CA GLY A 9 2.99 9.90 -0.26
C GLY A 9 2.44 9.87 1.17
N ILE A 10 2.15 8.69 1.72
CA ILE A 10 1.62 8.54 3.08
C ILE A 10 2.80 8.37 4.04
N PRO A 11 3.04 9.32 4.96
CA PRO A 11 4.13 9.21 5.92
C PRO A 11 3.89 8.07 6.91
N ARG A 12 4.97 7.54 7.48
CA ARG A 12 4.89 6.49 8.51
C ARG A 12 4.13 7.00 9.73
N GLY A 13 3.03 6.34 10.08
CA GLY A 13 2.13 6.79 11.13
C GLY A 13 1.23 5.70 11.68
N GLN A 14 0.52 6.00 12.76
CA GLN A 14 -0.45 5.08 13.35
C GLN A 14 -1.84 5.32 12.72
N MET A 15 -2.51 4.23 12.35
CA MET A 15 -3.88 4.27 11.83
C MET A 15 -4.76 3.22 12.51
N ARG A 16 -6.05 3.52 12.67
CA ARG A 16 -7.02 2.56 13.20
C ARG A 16 -7.41 1.56 12.11
N LEU A 17 -7.60 0.29 12.48
CA LEU A 17 -8.02 -0.74 11.53
C LEU A 17 -9.41 -0.46 10.93
N SER A 18 -10.28 0.23 11.66
CA SER A 18 -11.60 0.65 11.17
C SER A 18 -11.55 1.68 10.04
N GLN A 19 -10.43 2.39 9.87
CA GLN A 19 -10.22 3.38 8.81
C GLN A 19 -9.57 2.76 7.56
N LEU A 20 -9.28 1.46 7.58
CA LEU A 20 -8.52 0.78 6.55
C LEU A 20 -9.30 -0.43 6.01
N HIS A 21 -9.23 -0.62 4.69
CA HIS A 21 -9.70 -1.84 4.05
C HIS A 21 -8.48 -2.62 3.53
N LEU A 22 -8.25 -3.82 4.07
CA LEU A 22 -7.12 -4.64 3.69
C LEU A 22 -7.30 -5.15 2.25
N THR A 23 -6.23 -5.04 1.45
CA THR A 23 -6.18 -5.62 0.10
C THR A 23 -5.64 -7.04 0.15
N LYS A 24 -5.82 -7.80 -0.96
CA LYS A 24 -5.29 -9.16 -1.09
C LYS A 24 -3.76 -9.25 -1.24
N PHE A 25 -3.09 -8.13 -1.45
CA PHE A 25 -1.66 -8.11 -1.72
C PHE A 25 -0.86 -8.32 -0.44
N ARG A 26 0.14 -9.21 -0.51
CA ARG A 26 1.01 -9.52 0.62
C ARG A 26 2.47 -9.30 0.25
N LEU A 27 3.16 -8.46 1.02
CA LEU A 27 4.60 -8.28 0.96
C LEU A 27 5.25 -8.96 2.17
N ARG A 28 6.41 -9.61 1.96
CA ARG A 28 7.21 -10.18 3.05
C ARG A 28 8.41 -9.27 3.30
N PHE A 29 8.47 -8.70 4.50
CA PHE A 29 9.57 -7.89 5.00
C PHE A 29 9.59 -7.98 6.54
N PRO A 30 10.70 -7.60 7.21
CA PRO A 30 10.78 -7.60 8.67
C PRO A 30 9.71 -6.70 9.30
N TYR A 31 9.01 -7.17 10.34
CA TYR A 31 7.86 -6.49 10.96
C TYR A 31 8.15 -5.04 11.41
N THR A 32 9.39 -4.74 11.79
CA THR A 32 9.84 -3.42 12.24
C THR A 32 10.70 -2.67 11.21
N GLY A 33 10.69 -3.13 9.95
CA GLY A 33 11.52 -2.56 8.88
C GLY A 33 11.41 -1.04 8.75
N ALA A 34 12.54 -0.38 8.47
CA ALA A 34 12.56 1.05 8.16
C ALA A 34 11.87 1.33 6.81
N THR A 35 11.44 2.58 6.59
CA THR A 35 10.77 3.02 5.35
C THR A 35 11.56 2.67 4.08
N ARG A 36 12.90 2.67 4.15
CA ARG A 36 13.77 2.22 3.06
C ARG A 36 13.56 0.75 2.67
N VAL A 37 13.38 -0.13 3.66
CA VAL A 37 13.15 -1.57 3.43
C VAL A 37 11.76 -1.80 2.85
N VAL A 38 10.75 -1.10 3.38
CA VAL A 38 9.38 -1.14 2.86
C VAL A 38 9.34 -0.65 1.41
N ARG A 39 10.00 0.47 1.10
CA ARG A 39 10.12 1.02 -0.27
C ARG A 39 10.74 0.00 -1.22
N LYS A 40 11.86 -0.61 -0.86
CA LYS A 40 12.53 -1.62 -1.68
C LYS A 40 11.64 -2.84 -1.94
N ALA A 41 10.90 -3.29 -0.92
CA ALA A 41 9.96 -4.41 -1.07
C ALA A 41 8.75 -4.03 -1.94
N TRP A 42 8.28 -2.79 -1.86
CA TRP A 42 7.19 -2.24 -2.67
C TRP A 42 7.56 -2.17 -4.14
N GLU A 43 8.74 -1.65 -4.45
CA GLU A 43 9.28 -1.54 -5.81
C GLU A 43 9.56 -2.92 -6.42
N LYS A 44 10.22 -3.82 -5.68
CA LYS A 44 10.49 -5.18 -6.15
C LYS A 44 9.21 -5.97 -6.47
N ALA A 45 8.11 -5.64 -5.81
CA ALA A 45 6.83 -6.31 -6.00
C ALA A 45 5.96 -5.66 -7.09
N GLU A 46 6.39 -4.53 -7.68
CA GLU A 46 5.65 -3.76 -8.70
C GLU A 46 4.20 -3.54 -8.25
N LEU A 47 4.03 -3.15 -6.99
CA LEU A 47 2.72 -3.19 -6.34
C LEU A 47 1.74 -2.17 -6.95
N ASP A 48 2.23 -1.02 -7.40
CA ASP A 48 1.38 0.01 -8.02
C ASP A 48 0.79 -0.46 -9.34
N GLU A 49 1.56 -1.18 -10.16
CA GLU A 49 1.09 -1.74 -11.42
C GLU A 49 0.03 -2.81 -11.17
N LYS A 50 0.30 -3.70 -10.21
CA LYS A 50 -0.67 -4.72 -9.78
C LYS A 50 -1.94 -4.11 -9.22
N TRP A 51 -1.85 -3.00 -8.50
CA TRP A 51 -3.00 -2.26 -7.99
C TRP A 51 -3.82 -1.66 -9.13
N SER A 52 -3.19 -0.93 -10.06
CA SER A 52 -3.87 -0.28 -11.19
C SER A 52 -4.56 -1.28 -12.14
N GLN A 53 -4.04 -2.51 -12.26
CA GLN A 53 -4.70 -3.57 -13.01
C GLN A 53 -5.96 -4.12 -12.33
N THR A 54 -6.16 -3.89 -11.03
CA THR A 54 -7.32 -4.42 -10.32
C THR A 54 -8.61 -3.71 -10.73
N MET A 55 -9.70 -4.47 -10.78
CA MET A 55 -11.05 -3.91 -10.96
C MET A 55 -11.44 -2.93 -9.85
N TRP A 56 -10.87 -3.08 -8.64
CA TRP A 56 -11.14 -2.15 -7.55
C TRP A 56 -10.53 -0.77 -7.85
N ALA A 57 -9.27 -0.70 -8.25
CA ALA A 57 -8.64 0.56 -8.66
C ALA A 57 -9.42 1.25 -9.79
N ARG A 58 -9.80 0.49 -10.82
CA ARG A 58 -10.63 1.01 -11.94
C ARG A 58 -11.98 1.56 -11.47
N LYS A 59 -12.64 0.89 -10.53
CA LYS A 59 -13.92 1.38 -9.95
C LYS A 59 -13.73 2.64 -9.12
N VAL A 60 -12.61 2.77 -8.40
CA VAL A 60 -12.29 3.98 -7.62
C VAL A 60 -12.03 5.16 -8.55
N GLU A 61 -11.27 4.95 -9.63
CA GLU A 61 -11.02 5.98 -10.65
C GLU A 61 -12.31 6.40 -11.36
N ALA A 62 -13.16 5.44 -11.74
CA ALA A 62 -14.45 5.71 -12.37
C ALA A 62 -15.42 6.49 -11.46
N LYS A 63 -15.34 6.30 -10.13
CA LYS A 63 -16.15 7.04 -9.15
C LYS A 63 -15.64 8.46 -8.90
N LYS A 64 -14.37 8.73 -9.21
CA LYS A 64 -13.74 10.05 -9.05
C LYS A 64 -14.03 10.97 -10.24
N LYS A 65 -14.35 10.40 -11.39
CA LYS A 65 -14.81 11.11 -12.59
C LYS A 65 -16.30 11.39 -12.50
#